data_AF-A0A7S1S4H0-F1
#
_entry.id   AF-A0A7S1S4H0-F1
#
_cell.length_a   1.000
_cell.length_b   1.000
_cell.length_c   1.000
_cell.angle_alpha   90.00
_cell.angle_beta   90.00
_cell.angle_gamma   90.00
#
_symmetry.space_group_name_H-M   'P 1'
#
loop_
_entity.id
_entity.type
_entity.pdbx_description
1 polymer ?
#
loop_
_entity_poly.entity_id
_entity_poly.type
_entity_poly.pdbx_seq_one_letter_code
_entity_poly.pdbx_strand_id
1 'polypeptide(L)'
;MACGAATALMLSAAMSWPALGAAAAAAPLPPAPPVDAFVTRNGWQLELGGQAFRFAGMNVFWLGLEADHQPGTPDCGWPGAPCYYYPSTFRIQDVLATAAALGANVVRSQTLGVSSQSPVVAQFNPTTCVKSDVAFGRHRLSLFPSQRVSSTDELRFNDAAFAPIETAIAAAKALGIRLIVPLTDNYCYFHGGYTDFVWAFTGKVCNPFPKRMPVLGDPCRAFFDPTSDETGNATIVGFREYVRHVLEHKLPGGNLLKDEPTILAWELGNELQLSGPVAAAWVESTAAFIKDGLGARQLVMDGRDGAQFVHDSVNWTAPEFLHLPSVDISTDHFYTGWEPTAAAIVRTDGQTYQEAARAYVVGEYAPRTYTLAQAQDMASTLQGQGAVAGDLWWSLQGHGDAYGYVPHHDGYTMTYTMSDPARQAVLDLQRRHAFAMRGLPVPEDTPPPSAPELTSVDGCTVAWRGATLAVTYDVRARNGSGAAWEQLCSGCANDTAASMPWHDDYSAACADGEGGGAGYAYSVRGRSRGGAPGSWSAPLGPGGVDRRSGAPALRGAPAPRSP
;
A
#
# COMPACT_ATOMS: atom_id res chain seq x y z
N MET A 1 27.56 75.54 43.19
CA MET A 1 29.00 75.20 43.26
C MET A 1 29.11 73.72 43.51
N ALA A 2 30.06 73.08 42.83
CA ALA A 2 30.51 71.69 42.94
C ALA A 2 30.78 71.26 44.41
N CYS A 3 31.03 70.02 44.83
CA CYS A 3 31.34 68.73 44.22
C CYS A 3 31.30 67.72 45.39
N GLY A 4 31.16 66.42 45.14
CA GLY A 4 31.39 65.40 46.18
C GLY A 4 31.14 63.99 45.67
N ALA A 5 32.17 63.38 45.10
CA ALA A 5 32.16 62.01 44.58
C ALA A 5 32.19 60.96 45.70
N ALA A 6 31.42 59.88 45.54
CA ALA A 6 31.60 58.62 46.25
C ALA A 6 31.60 57.48 45.22
N THR A 7 32.70 56.74 45.19
CA THR A 7 33.01 55.63 44.30
C THR A 7 32.27 54.37 44.75
N ALA A 8 31.48 53.74 43.88
CA ALA A 8 30.88 52.43 44.12
C ALA A 8 31.53 51.38 43.22
N LEU A 9 32.15 50.36 43.82
CA LEU A 9 32.59 49.14 43.16
C LEU A 9 31.36 48.40 42.62
N MET A 10 31.29 48.17 41.30
CA MET A 10 30.39 47.18 40.71
C MET A 10 31.16 45.87 40.46
N LEU A 11 30.74 44.79 41.13
CA LEU A 11 31.15 43.44 40.77
C LEU A 11 30.45 43.04 39.46
N SER A 12 31.23 42.84 38.40
CA SER A 12 30.81 42.20 37.15
C SER A 12 30.77 40.68 37.33
N ALA A 13 29.58 40.09 37.43
CA ALA A 13 29.39 38.65 37.33
C ALA A 13 29.40 38.24 35.85
N ALA A 14 30.45 37.55 35.41
CA ALA A 14 30.50 36.94 34.08
C ALA A 14 29.56 35.73 34.05
N MET A 15 28.44 35.85 33.35
CA MET A 15 27.57 34.71 33.01
C MET A 15 28.24 33.92 31.87
N SER A 16 28.90 32.82 32.21
CA SER A 16 29.34 31.81 31.25
C SER A 16 28.13 31.10 30.66
N TRP A 17 27.89 31.25 29.35
CA TRP A 17 26.93 30.44 28.62
C TRP A 17 27.41 28.98 28.58
N PRO A 18 26.55 27.98 28.85
CA PRO A 18 26.95 26.60 28.64
C PRO A 18 27.13 26.37 27.14
N ALA A 19 28.23 25.69 26.78
CA ALA A 19 28.45 25.22 25.43
C ALA A 19 27.24 24.39 24.96
N LEU A 20 26.72 24.71 23.78
CA LEU A 20 25.71 23.93 23.08
C LEU A 20 26.25 22.51 22.91
N GLY A 21 25.73 21.58 23.72
CA GLY A 21 26.01 20.16 23.61
C GLY A 21 25.61 19.64 22.24
N ALA A 22 26.43 18.73 21.70
CA ALA A 22 26.12 18.00 20.48
C ALA A 22 24.69 17.44 20.55
N ALA A 23 23.90 17.69 19.50
CA ALA A 23 22.56 17.11 19.36
C ALA A 23 22.66 15.59 19.57
N ALA A 24 21.97 15.08 20.58
CA ALA A 24 21.80 13.65 20.75
C ALA A 24 21.12 13.12 19.49
N ALA A 25 21.80 12.24 18.74
CA ALA A 25 21.18 11.54 17.63
C ALA A 25 19.93 10.83 18.17
N ALA A 26 18.77 11.11 17.58
CA ALA A 26 17.55 10.39 17.88
C ALA A 26 17.83 8.89 17.78
N ALA A 27 17.48 8.14 18.83
CA ALA A 27 17.69 6.70 18.85
C ALA A 27 16.98 6.07 17.64
N PRO A 28 17.61 5.12 16.92
CA PRO A 28 16.94 4.40 15.85
C PRO A 28 15.67 3.75 16.39
N LEU A 29 14.64 3.64 15.54
CA LEU A 29 13.47 2.83 15.85
C LEU A 29 13.94 1.46 16.38
N PRO A 30 13.38 0.95 17.48
CA PRO A 30 13.76 -0.36 17.98
C PRO A 30 13.64 -1.39 16.84
N PRO A 31 14.59 -2.31 16.69
CA PRO A 31 14.55 -3.31 15.63
C PRO A 31 13.21 -4.05 15.70
N ALA A 32 12.56 -4.17 14.54
CA ALA A 32 11.27 -4.83 14.49
C ALA A 32 11.41 -6.29 14.94
N PRO A 33 10.47 -6.84 15.73
CA PRO A 33 10.55 -8.22 16.16
C PRO A 33 10.56 -9.15 14.94
N PRO A 34 11.34 -10.26 14.98
CA PRO A 34 11.40 -11.20 13.87
C PRO A 34 10.01 -11.71 13.47
N VAL A 35 9.77 -11.75 12.16
CA VAL A 35 8.54 -12.30 11.58
C VAL A 35 8.67 -13.80 11.43
N ASP A 36 8.85 -14.51 12.53
CA ASP A 36 9.11 -15.96 12.51
C ASP A 36 7.95 -16.77 13.10
N ALA A 37 6.99 -16.09 13.74
CA ALA A 37 5.79 -16.67 14.32
C ALA A 37 4.54 -16.21 13.58
N PHE A 38 3.58 -17.14 13.44
CA PHE A 38 2.26 -16.86 12.91
C PHE A 38 1.41 -16.10 13.93
N VAL A 39 0.62 -15.14 13.44
CA VAL A 39 -0.46 -14.55 14.25
C VAL A 39 -1.55 -15.60 14.37
N THR A 40 -2.03 -15.84 15.58
CA THR A 40 -3.11 -16.78 15.88
C THR A 40 -4.33 -16.04 16.40
N ARG A 41 -5.47 -16.73 16.48
CA ARG A 41 -6.70 -16.19 17.05
C ARG A 41 -7.08 -16.95 18.32
N ASN A 42 -7.48 -16.21 19.34
CA ASN A 42 -8.04 -16.73 20.58
C ASN A 42 -9.37 -16.02 20.87
N GLY A 43 -10.48 -16.68 20.54
CA GLY A 43 -11.80 -16.03 20.53
C GLY A 43 -11.83 -14.83 19.58
N TRP A 44 -12.13 -13.64 20.11
CA TRP A 44 -12.14 -12.39 19.36
C TRP A 44 -10.77 -11.69 19.29
N GLN A 45 -9.78 -12.15 20.04
CA GLN A 45 -8.44 -11.56 20.08
C GLN A 45 -7.53 -12.21 19.03
N LEU A 46 -6.65 -11.39 18.45
CA LEU A 46 -5.48 -11.89 17.73
C LEU A 46 -4.29 -11.90 18.70
N GLU A 47 -3.39 -12.87 18.52
CA GLU A 47 -2.22 -13.07 19.36
C GLU A 47 -0.97 -13.32 18.53
N LEU A 48 0.18 -12.84 19.01
CA LEU A 48 1.50 -13.16 18.46
C LEU A 48 2.42 -13.53 19.62
N GLY A 49 2.91 -14.77 19.63
CA GLY A 49 3.75 -15.27 20.74
C GLY A 49 3.02 -15.27 22.10
N GLY A 50 1.70 -15.47 22.11
CA GLY A 50 0.86 -15.46 23.31
C GLY A 50 0.59 -14.07 23.89
N GLN A 51 0.95 -13.00 23.19
CA GLN A 51 0.61 -11.63 23.54
C GLN A 51 -0.47 -11.10 22.60
N ALA A 52 -1.37 -10.26 23.11
CA ALA A 52 -2.39 -9.61 22.28
C ALA A 52 -1.73 -8.85 21.12
N PHE A 53 -2.15 -9.15 19.90
CA PHE A 53 -1.68 -8.53 18.67
C PHE A 53 -2.77 -7.61 18.14
N ARG A 54 -2.64 -6.32 18.44
CA ARG A 54 -3.46 -5.27 17.83
C ARG A 54 -2.66 -4.54 16.76
N PHE A 55 -3.34 -4.03 15.75
CA PHE A 55 -2.67 -3.30 14.68
C PHE A 55 -3.50 -2.12 14.18
N ALA A 56 -2.81 -1.09 13.73
CA ALA A 56 -3.35 -0.08 12.85
C ALA A 56 -2.37 0.06 11.69
N GLY A 57 -2.92 0.16 10.49
CA GLY A 57 -2.16 0.00 9.27
C GLY A 57 -2.78 0.76 8.11
N MET A 58 -2.40 0.37 6.90
CA MET A 58 -2.85 1.02 5.67
C MET A 58 -3.00 0.02 4.53
N ASN A 59 -3.84 0.40 3.59
CA ASN A 59 -3.94 -0.23 2.29
C ASN A 59 -2.86 0.35 1.36
N VAL A 60 -2.06 -0.54 0.79
CA VAL A 60 -1.14 -0.27 -0.31
C VAL A 60 -1.52 -1.25 -1.41
N PHE A 61 -2.55 -0.94 -2.18
CA PHE A 61 -3.21 -1.92 -3.03
C PHE A 61 -2.29 -2.51 -4.13
N TRP A 62 -1.27 -1.77 -4.55
CA TRP A 62 -0.51 -1.98 -5.79
C TRP A 62 0.84 -2.71 -5.65
N LEU A 63 1.16 -3.32 -4.50
CA LEU A 63 2.49 -3.91 -4.26
C LEU A 63 2.90 -5.03 -5.25
N GLY A 64 1.93 -5.72 -5.86
CA GLY A 64 2.18 -6.76 -6.89
C GLY A 64 1.98 -6.29 -8.33
N LEU A 65 1.10 -5.31 -8.55
CA LEU A 65 0.79 -4.75 -9.87
C LEU A 65 0.27 -3.31 -9.70
N GLU A 66 0.69 -2.43 -10.59
CA GLU A 66 0.38 -0.99 -10.53
C GLU A 66 -0.29 -0.50 -11.82
N ALA A 67 -1.12 0.53 -11.69
CA ALA A 67 -1.84 1.21 -12.76
C ALA A 67 -1.66 2.74 -12.79
N ASP A 68 -1.17 3.36 -11.72
CA ASP A 68 -0.98 4.81 -11.65
C ASP A 68 0.20 5.25 -12.53
N HIS A 69 -0.05 6.18 -13.46
CA HIS A 69 0.97 6.69 -14.38
C HIS A 69 1.87 7.74 -13.72
N GLN A 70 3.18 7.68 -13.98
CA GLN A 70 4.18 8.58 -13.40
C GLN A 70 5.26 8.93 -14.42
N PRO A 71 5.96 10.07 -14.27
CA PRO A 71 7.27 10.25 -14.88
C PRO A 71 8.18 9.06 -14.56
N GLY A 72 8.75 8.43 -15.60
CA GLY A 72 9.60 7.25 -15.47
C GLY A 72 8.88 5.90 -15.54
N THR A 73 7.55 5.85 -15.64
CA THR A 73 6.86 4.58 -15.95
C THR A 73 7.10 4.16 -17.40
N PRO A 74 7.08 2.85 -17.72
CA PRO A 74 7.19 2.38 -19.09
C PRO A 74 6.15 3.03 -20.00
N ASP A 75 6.54 3.38 -21.23
CA ASP A 75 5.59 3.82 -22.26
C ASP A 75 4.74 2.62 -22.70
N CYS A 76 3.45 2.64 -22.36
CA CYS A 76 2.50 1.58 -22.70
C CYS A 76 1.92 1.73 -24.12
N GLY A 77 2.48 2.65 -24.91
CA GLY A 77 2.40 2.64 -26.37
C GLY A 77 1.46 3.67 -26.97
N TRP A 78 0.29 3.94 -26.39
CA TRP A 78 -0.68 4.92 -26.94
C TRP A 78 -1.11 5.99 -25.93
N PRO A 79 -1.18 7.27 -26.34
CA PRO A 79 -1.69 8.35 -25.50
C PRO A 79 -3.10 8.04 -24.98
N GLY A 80 -3.26 8.03 -23.66
CA GLY A 80 -4.55 7.82 -22.98
C GLY A 80 -4.90 6.36 -22.65
N ALA A 81 -4.06 5.38 -23.00
CA ALA A 81 -4.24 4.00 -22.52
C ALA A 81 -3.79 3.88 -21.04
N PRO A 82 -4.52 3.13 -20.20
CA PRO A 82 -4.06 2.85 -18.84
C PRO A 82 -2.76 2.03 -18.89
N CYS A 83 -1.79 2.41 -18.07
CA CYS A 83 -0.47 1.80 -18.02
C CYS A 83 -0.38 0.82 -16.87
N TYR A 84 -0.29 -0.48 -17.17
CA TYR A 84 -0.08 -1.52 -16.15
C TYR A 84 1.36 -2.01 -16.15
N TYR A 85 1.97 -2.10 -14.97
CA TYR A 85 3.36 -2.49 -14.81
C TYR A 85 3.63 -3.09 -13.42
N TYR A 86 4.71 -3.85 -13.30
CA TYR A 86 5.20 -4.27 -11.98
C TYR A 86 5.89 -3.08 -11.31
N PRO A 87 5.54 -2.73 -10.06
CA PRO A 87 6.24 -1.68 -9.34
C PRO A 87 7.72 -2.03 -9.15
N SER A 88 8.59 -1.02 -9.18
CA SER A 88 10.02 -1.24 -8.98
C SER A 88 10.34 -1.67 -7.55
N THR A 89 11.47 -2.35 -7.35
CA THR A 89 11.97 -2.68 -6.00
C THR A 89 12.08 -1.44 -5.12
N PHE A 90 12.50 -0.30 -5.68
CA PHE A 90 12.55 0.96 -4.96
C PHE A 90 11.16 1.36 -4.43
N ARG A 91 10.14 1.39 -5.29
CA ARG A 91 8.78 1.80 -4.90
C ARG A 91 8.19 0.90 -3.82
N ILE A 92 8.37 -0.41 -3.94
CA ILE A 92 7.92 -1.38 -2.94
C ILE A 92 8.61 -1.14 -1.59
N GLN A 93 9.94 -0.98 -1.60
CA GLN A 93 10.71 -0.76 -0.37
C GLN A 93 10.39 0.58 0.28
N ASP A 94 10.28 1.65 -0.51
CA ASP A 94 9.99 3.00 -0.04
C ASP A 94 8.61 3.11 0.62
N VAL A 95 7.56 2.57 0.01
CA VAL A 95 6.21 2.65 0.59
C VAL A 95 6.08 1.80 1.86
N LEU A 96 6.72 0.63 1.92
CA LEU A 96 6.71 -0.21 3.13
C LEU A 96 7.55 0.42 4.26
N ALA A 97 8.70 1.02 3.93
CA ALA A 97 9.48 1.77 4.91
C ALA A 97 8.70 3.02 5.40
N THR A 98 7.95 3.66 4.51
CA THR A 98 7.03 4.76 4.86
C THR A 98 5.92 4.28 5.80
N ALA A 99 5.30 3.13 5.51
CA ALA A 99 4.30 2.53 6.39
C ALA A 99 4.88 2.26 7.80
N ALA A 100 6.06 1.65 7.88
CA ALA A 100 6.75 1.41 9.15
C ALA A 100 7.03 2.72 9.92
N ALA A 101 7.47 3.77 9.21
CA ALA A 101 7.72 5.09 9.79
C ALA A 101 6.46 5.79 10.33
N LEU A 102 5.32 5.55 9.68
CA LEU A 102 4.01 6.00 10.14
C LEU A 102 3.45 5.11 11.26
N GLY A 103 4.18 4.07 11.68
CA GLY A 103 3.83 3.23 12.82
C GLY A 103 3.10 1.94 12.47
N ALA A 104 2.92 1.63 11.18
CA ALA A 104 2.25 0.40 10.74
C ALA A 104 2.97 -0.85 11.24
N ASN A 105 2.19 -1.85 11.65
CA ASN A 105 2.64 -3.24 11.80
C ASN A 105 1.89 -4.22 10.89
N VAL A 106 0.87 -3.75 10.16
CA VAL A 106 0.14 -4.52 9.14
C VAL A 106 -0.08 -3.63 7.90
N VAL A 107 0.07 -4.21 6.71
CA VAL A 107 -0.31 -3.62 5.43
C VAL A 107 -1.23 -4.59 4.70
N ARG A 108 -2.33 -4.07 4.14
CA ARG A 108 -3.20 -4.83 3.24
C ARG A 108 -2.93 -4.46 1.81
N SER A 109 -2.81 -5.46 0.93
CA SER A 109 -2.46 -5.22 -0.47
C SER A 109 -3.20 -6.19 -1.40
N GLN A 110 -4.10 -5.63 -2.21
CA GLN A 110 -4.95 -6.37 -3.13
C GLN A 110 -4.10 -7.12 -4.17
N THR A 111 -3.18 -6.44 -4.86
CA THR A 111 -2.43 -7.03 -5.98
C THR A 111 -1.38 -8.08 -5.59
N LEU A 112 -1.17 -8.32 -4.28
CA LEU A 112 -0.38 -9.48 -3.83
C LEU A 112 -1.11 -10.80 -4.01
N GLY A 113 -2.44 -10.79 -4.06
CA GLY A 113 -3.26 -11.99 -4.20
C GLY A 113 -4.38 -11.88 -5.24
N VAL A 114 -4.82 -10.67 -5.59
CA VAL A 114 -5.68 -10.43 -6.75
C VAL A 114 -4.81 -10.19 -7.96
N SER A 115 -4.68 -11.22 -8.79
CA SER A 115 -3.85 -11.20 -9.97
C SER A 115 -4.52 -12.06 -11.04
N SER A 116 -5.77 -11.71 -11.35
CA SER A 116 -6.65 -12.50 -12.22
C SER A 116 -6.93 -11.85 -13.58
N GLN A 117 -6.62 -10.56 -13.75
CA GLN A 117 -6.95 -9.87 -15.00
C GLN A 117 -6.16 -10.43 -16.19
N SER A 118 -6.88 -10.90 -17.21
CA SER A 118 -6.28 -11.47 -18.40
C SER A 118 -6.24 -10.51 -19.61
N PRO A 119 -5.16 -10.50 -20.41
CA PRO A 119 -4.96 -9.51 -21.48
C PRO A 119 -5.30 -9.99 -22.90
N VAL A 120 -6.41 -10.70 -23.13
CA VAL A 120 -6.84 -10.98 -24.53
C VAL A 120 -7.59 -9.79 -25.14
N VAL A 121 -7.68 -8.68 -24.42
CA VAL A 121 -8.74 -7.71 -24.65
C VAL A 121 -8.24 -6.46 -25.36
N ALA A 122 -8.82 -6.20 -26.53
CA ALA A 122 -8.63 -5.00 -27.35
C ALA A 122 -9.01 -3.71 -26.64
N GLN A 123 -10.02 -3.77 -25.78
CA GLN A 123 -10.63 -2.63 -25.09
C GLN A 123 -11.20 -3.10 -23.76
N PHE A 124 -10.52 -2.78 -22.64
CA PHE A 124 -11.12 -2.86 -21.32
C PHE A 124 -12.25 -1.82 -21.24
N ASN A 125 -13.49 -2.26 -21.05
CA ASN A 125 -14.59 -1.36 -20.75
C ASN A 125 -14.92 -1.45 -19.24
N PRO A 126 -14.48 -0.46 -18.43
CA PRO A 126 -14.73 -0.46 -16.99
C PRO A 126 -16.22 -0.45 -16.65
N THR A 127 -17.07 0.08 -17.54
CA THR A 127 -18.52 0.20 -17.31
C THR A 127 -19.28 -1.10 -17.55
N THR A 128 -18.76 -2.00 -18.40
CA THR A 128 -19.44 -3.23 -18.76
C THR A 128 -18.68 -4.50 -18.39
N CYS A 129 -17.44 -4.37 -17.87
CA CYS A 129 -16.48 -5.48 -17.74
C CYS A 129 -16.34 -6.31 -19.04
N VAL A 130 -16.65 -5.71 -20.20
CA VAL A 130 -16.62 -6.42 -21.49
C VAL A 130 -15.17 -6.56 -21.94
N LYS A 131 -14.86 -7.79 -22.34
CA LYS A 131 -13.56 -8.27 -22.79
C LYS A 131 -13.67 -8.63 -24.27
N SER A 132 -13.36 -7.72 -25.20
CA SER A 132 -13.41 -7.96 -26.64
C SER A 132 -12.07 -8.46 -27.20
N ASP A 133 -12.09 -9.58 -27.94
CA ASP A 133 -10.92 -10.26 -28.50
C ASP A 133 -10.45 -9.63 -29.83
N VAL A 134 -9.73 -8.50 -29.83
CA VAL A 134 -9.11 -7.99 -31.07
C VAL A 134 -7.85 -7.13 -30.83
N ALA A 135 -6.68 -7.78 -30.89
CA ALA A 135 -5.36 -7.15 -31.09
C ALA A 135 -4.82 -6.25 -29.97
N PHE A 136 -3.95 -6.77 -29.09
CA PHE A 136 -2.64 -6.19 -28.69
C PHE A 136 -1.90 -7.19 -27.79
N GLY A 137 -0.87 -7.84 -28.33
CA GLY A 137 -0.16 -8.94 -27.65
C GLY A 137 0.91 -8.53 -26.63
N ARG A 138 0.63 -7.71 -25.60
CA ARG A 138 1.70 -7.25 -24.68
C ARG A 138 1.44 -7.14 -23.16
N HIS A 139 0.27 -7.41 -22.58
CA HIS A 139 0.09 -7.20 -21.13
C HIS A 139 -0.26 -8.44 -20.30
N ARG A 140 0.56 -9.51 -20.36
CA ARG A 140 0.44 -10.66 -19.43
C ARG A 140 1.20 -10.38 -18.14
N LEU A 141 0.65 -9.51 -17.28
CA LEU A 141 1.27 -9.17 -16.00
C LEU A 141 0.59 -9.84 -14.79
N SER A 142 -0.62 -10.35 -14.95
CA SER A 142 -1.29 -11.09 -13.87
C SER A 142 -0.84 -12.54 -13.81
N LEU A 143 -0.98 -13.19 -12.64
CA LEU A 143 -0.70 -14.60 -12.41
C LEU A 143 -1.64 -15.51 -13.22
N PHE A 144 -2.94 -15.21 -13.23
CA PHE A 144 -3.94 -16.04 -13.91
C PHE A 144 -3.93 -15.82 -15.43
N PRO A 145 -3.85 -16.88 -16.26
CA PRO A 145 -3.95 -16.78 -17.71
C PRO A 145 -5.41 -16.73 -18.21
N SER A 146 -5.62 -16.30 -19.46
CA SER A 146 -6.92 -16.45 -20.18
C SER A 146 -7.17 -17.81 -20.80
N GLN A 147 -6.16 -18.66 -20.96
CA GLN A 147 -6.26 -19.81 -21.87
C GLN A 147 -6.38 -21.12 -21.11
N ARG A 148 -7.53 -21.79 -21.26
CA ARG A 148 -7.54 -23.26 -21.25
C ARG A 148 -6.68 -23.72 -22.43
N VAL A 149 -5.69 -24.57 -22.17
CA VAL A 149 -5.03 -25.28 -23.27
C VAL A 149 -6.09 -26.22 -23.86
N SER A 150 -6.39 -26.06 -25.16
CA SER A 150 -7.50 -26.73 -25.86
C SER A 150 -7.45 -28.26 -25.87
N SER A 151 -6.49 -28.88 -25.18
CA SER A 151 -6.27 -30.32 -25.13
C SER A 151 -6.13 -30.92 -23.72
N THR A 152 -6.06 -30.14 -22.63
CA THR A 152 -5.77 -30.70 -21.28
C THR A 152 -6.59 -30.15 -20.10
N ASP A 153 -7.50 -29.18 -20.29
CA ASP A 153 -8.24 -28.52 -19.18
C ASP A 153 -7.35 -27.88 -18.08
N GLU A 154 -6.04 -27.76 -18.33
CA GLU A 154 -5.05 -27.26 -17.38
C GLU A 154 -4.91 -25.73 -17.44
N LEU A 155 -4.83 -25.07 -16.28
CA LEU A 155 -4.54 -23.64 -16.14
C LEU A 155 -3.03 -23.39 -16.23
N ARG A 156 -2.60 -22.42 -17.04
CA ARG A 156 -1.17 -22.05 -17.21
C ARG A 156 -0.81 -20.70 -16.59
N PHE A 157 -0.28 -20.69 -15.38
CA PHE A 157 0.06 -19.46 -14.68
C PHE A 157 1.27 -18.70 -15.26
N ASN A 158 1.32 -17.40 -14.99
CA ASN A 158 2.43 -16.51 -15.32
C ASN A 158 3.25 -16.19 -14.08
N ASP A 159 4.18 -17.09 -13.74
CA ASP A 159 4.97 -17.00 -12.52
C ASP A 159 5.90 -15.77 -12.46
N ALA A 160 6.11 -15.06 -13.57
CA ALA A 160 6.83 -13.79 -13.56
C ALA A 160 6.15 -12.73 -12.68
N ALA A 161 4.84 -12.85 -12.46
CA ALA A 161 4.09 -11.96 -11.58
C ALA A 161 4.43 -12.15 -10.09
N PHE A 162 5.09 -13.24 -9.70
CA PHE A 162 5.56 -13.42 -8.32
C PHE A 162 6.76 -12.53 -7.98
N ALA A 163 7.55 -12.04 -8.94
CA ALA A 163 8.75 -11.25 -8.64
C ALA A 163 8.48 -9.98 -7.78
N PRO A 164 7.50 -9.11 -8.09
CA PRO A 164 7.14 -8.01 -7.21
C PRO A 164 6.52 -8.48 -5.88
N ILE A 165 5.74 -9.57 -5.89
CA ILE A 165 5.12 -10.16 -4.68
C ILE A 165 6.20 -10.63 -3.69
N GLU A 166 7.21 -11.36 -4.17
CA GLU A 166 8.37 -11.79 -3.40
C GLU A 166 9.13 -10.61 -2.81
N THR A 167 9.32 -9.55 -3.61
CA THR A 167 9.99 -8.32 -3.17
C THR A 167 9.22 -7.65 -2.03
N ALA A 168 7.89 -7.56 -2.15
CA ALA A 168 7.02 -6.98 -1.13
C ALA A 168 7.05 -7.78 0.17
N ILE A 169 6.98 -9.11 0.08
CA ILE A 169 7.07 -10.00 1.25
C ILE A 169 8.43 -9.87 1.93
N ALA A 170 9.52 -9.89 1.16
CA ALA A 170 10.87 -9.74 1.72
C ALA A 170 11.07 -8.38 2.41
N ALA A 171 10.57 -7.29 1.81
CA ALA A 171 10.62 -5.95 2.39
C ALA A 171 9.76 -5.83 3.65
N ALA A 172 8.52 -6.35 3.63
CA ALA A 172 7.65 -6.38 4.80
C ALA A 172 8.28 -7.18 5.96
N LYS A 173 8.86 -8.34 5.65
CA LYS A 173 9.59 -9.19 6.61
C LYS A 173 10.74 -8.45 7.28
N ALA A 174 11.56 -7.75 6.49
CA ALA A 174 12.69 -6.97 7.00
C ALA A 174 12.26 -5.81 7.92
N LEU A 175 11.04 -5.30 7.74
CA LEU A 175 10.46 -4.21 8.52
C LEU A 175 9.57 -4.68 9.67
N GLY A 176 9.37 -5.99 9.82
CA GLY A 176 8.44 -6.57 10.81
C GLY A 176 6.96 -6.31 10.51
N ILE A 177 6.63 -5.90 9.28
CA ILE A 177 5.26 -5.68 8.83
C ILE A 177 4.64 -7.03 8.47
N ARG A 178 3.39 -7.25 8.89
CA ARG A 178 2.56 -8.37 8.44
C ARG A 178 1.69 -7.95 7.26
N LEU A 179 1.30 -8.93 6.42
CA LEU A 179 0.52 -8.69 5.21
C LEU A 179 -0.87 -9.34 5.28
N ILE A 180 -1.91 -8.61 4.89
CA ILE A 180 -3.23 -9.15 4.57
C ILE A 180 -3.39 -9.16 3.06
N VAL A 181 -3.75 -10.33 2.51
CA VAL A 181 -3.72 -10.59 1.07
C VAL A 181 -5.08 -11.07 0.57
N PRO A 182 -5.89 -10.18 -0.03
CA PRO A 182 -7.11 -10.55 -0.76
C PRO A 182 -6.81 -11.45 -1.95
N LEU A 183 -7.56 -12.53 -2.12
CA LEU A 183 -7.35 -13.55 -3.17
C LEU A 183 -8.21 -13.32 -4.43
N THR A 184 -9.22 -12.46 -4.33
CA THR A 184 -10.02 -11.97 -5.47
C THR A 184 -10.53 -10.56 -5.16
N ASP A 185 -11.30 -9.97 -6.06
CA ASP A 185 -11.96 -8.68 -5.87
C ASP A 185 -13.44 -8.77 -6.29
N ASN A 186 -14.29 -8.03 -5.60
CA ASN A 186 -15.68 -7.79 -5.95
C ASN A 186 -15.79 -6.97 -7.25
N TYR A 187 -14.83 -6.08 -7.51
CA TYR A 187 -14.86 -5.16 -8.65
C TYR A 187 -14.04 -5.65 -9.84
N CYS A 188 -14.47 -5.23 -11.03
CA CYS A 188 -13.72 -5.41 -12.27
C CYS A 188 -12.69 -4.28 -12.43
N TYR A 189 -11.60 -4.33 -11.66
CA TYR A 189 -10.50 -3.35 -11.72
C TYR A 189 -9.26 -3.89 -12.47
N PHE A 190 -8.15 -3.14 -12.50
CA PHE A 190 -6.99 -3.48 -13.34
C PHE A 190 -6.27 -4.77 -12.91
N HIS A 191 -6.31 -5.12 -11.62
CA HIS A 191 -5.71 -6.36 -11.13
C HIS A 191 -6.64 -7.57 -11.26
N GLY A 192 -7.91 -7.32 -11.62
CA GLY A 192 -8.93 -8.33 -11.83
C GLY A 192 -9.88 -8.48 -10.66
N GLY A 193 -10.75 -9.49 -10.72
CA GLY A 193 -11.66 -9.86 -9.65
C GLY A 193 -12.40 -11.17 -9.95
N TYR A 194 -13.42 -11.50 -9.16
CA TYR A 194 -14.13 -12.77 -9.26
C TYR A 194 -14.79 -12.96 -10.65
N THR A 195 -15.10 -11.84 -11.30
CA THR A 195 -15.65 -11.78 -12.65
C THR A 195 -14.71 -12.37 -13.71
N ASP A 196 -13.39 -12.40 -13.47
CA ASP A 196 -12.43 -13.07 -14.35
C ASP A 196 -12.62 -14.59 -14.36
N PHE A 197 -12.84 -15.18 -13.18
CA PHE A 197 -13.10 -16.62 -13.06
C PHE A 197 -14.45 -16.97 -13.69
N VAL A 198 -15.50 -16.18 -13.45
CA VAL A 198 -16.80 -16.39 -14.12
C VAL A 198 -16.62 -16.33 -15.63
N TRP A 199 -15.92 -15.30 -16.15
CA TRP A 199 -15.67 -15.21 -17.59
C TRP A 199 -14.90 -16.41 -18.12
N ALA A 200 -13.81 -16.82 -17.46
CA ALA A 200 -12.93 -17.90 -17.92
C ALA A 200 -13.61 -19.27 -17.96
N PHE A 201 -14.57 -19.52 -17.08
CA PHE A 201 -15.24 -20.83 -16.96
C PHE A 201 -16.63 -20.87 -17.59
N THR A 202 -17.29 -19.73 -17.78
CA THR A 202 -18.67 -19.66 -18.27
C THR A 202 -18.80 -18.94 -19.63
N GLY A 203 -17.83 -18.09 -20.00
CA GLY A 203 -17.95 -17.16 -21.13
C GLY A 203 -19.02 -16.07 -20.94
N LYS A 204 -19.58 -15.93 -19.73
CA LYS A 204 -20.62 -14.95 -19.40
C LYS A 204 -20.00 -13.73 -18.71
N VAL A 205 -20.60 -12.56 -18.95
CA VAL A 205 -20.17 -11.28 -18.39
C VAL A 205 -20.91 -11.01 -17.08
N CYS A 206 -20.17 -10.51 -16.10
CA CYS A 206 -20.65 -10.11 -14.79
C CYS A 206 -20.88 -8.61 -14.67
N ASN A 207 -21.72 -8.19 -13.73
CA ASN A 207 -21.75 -6.78 -13.30
C ASN A 207 -20.35 -6.35 -12.80
N PRO A 208 -19.71 -5.31 -13.37
CA PRO A 208 -18.40 -4.82 -12.92
C PRO A 208 -18.39 -4.22 -11.51
N PHE A 209 -19.54 -3.73 -11.03
CA PHE A 209 -19.69 -3.08 -9.73
C PHE A 209 -20.90 -3.66 -8.97
N PRO A 210 -20.79 -4.92 -8.52
CA PRO A 210 -21.85 -5.57 -7.76
C PRO A 210 -21.99 -4.90 -6.38
N LYS A 211 -23.24 -4.62 -6.00
CA LYS A 211 -23.63 -3.97 -4.73
C LYS A 211 -24.45 -4.89 -3.81
N ARG A 212 -24.52 -6.17 -4.17
CA ARG A 212 -25.25 -7.22 -3.46
C ARG A 212 -24.81 -8.58 -3.97
N MET A 213 -25.08 -9.60 -3.15
CA MET A 213 -24.93 -11.00 -3.54
C MET A 213 -25.73 -11.32 -4.82
N PRO A 214 -25.10 -11.89 -5.88
CA PRO A 214 -25.80 -12.37 -7.06
C PRO A 214 -26.97 -13.32 -6.74
N VAL A 215 -28.10 -13.10 -7.41
CA VAL A 215 -29.32 -13.93 -7.28
C VAL A 215 -29.25 -15.16 -8.19
N LEU A 216 -30.12 -16.15 -7.97
CA LEU A 216 -30.22 -17.29 -8.88
C LEU A 216 -30.59 -16.83 -10.30
N GLY A 217 -29.89 -17.35 -11.30
CA GLY A 217 -30.02 -16.93 -12.71
C GLY A 217 -29.09 -15.78 -13.13
N ASP A 218 -28.46 -15.09 -12.19
CA ASP A 218 -27.35 -14.17 -12.48
C ASP A 218 -26.09 -14.99 -12.83
N PRO A 219 -25.40 -14.73 -13.97
CA PRO A 219 -24.15 -15.41 -14.29
C PRO A 219 -23.08 -15.35 -13.19
N CYS A 220 -23.03 -14.26 -12.43
CA CYS A 220 -22.06 -14.10 -11.34
C CYS A 220 -22.28 -15.08 -10.19
N ARG A 221 -23.47 -15.69 -10.12
CA ARG A 221 -23.79 -16.69 -9.11
C ARG A 221 -22.88 -17.91 -9.20
N ALA A 222 -22.31 -18.20 -10.38
CA ALA A 222 -21.38 -19.31 -10.59
C ALA A 222 -20.10 -19.23 -9.74
N PHE A 223 -19.67 -18.04 -9.32
CA PHE A 223 -18.51 -17.90 -8.45
C PHE A 223 -18.79 -18.33 -7.00
N PHE A 224 -20.04 -18.22 -6.56
CA PHE A 224 -20.44 -18.39 -5.16
C PHE A 224 -21.29 -19.64 -4.91
N ASP A 225 -21.81 -20.26 -5.96
CA ASP A 225 -22.76 -21.36 -5.83
C ASP A 225 -22.39 -22.47 -6.81
N PRO A 226 -21.86 -23.62 -6.33
CA PRO A 226 -21.47 -24.72 -7.20
C PRO A 226 -22.67 -25.33 -7.95
N THR A 227 -23.89 -25.00 -7.53
CA THR A 227 -25.15 -25.49 -8.09
C THR A 227 -25.93 -24.42 -8.86
N SER A 228 -25.32 -23.24 -9.12
CA SER A 228 -25.98 -22.15 -9.84
C SER A 228 -26.49 -22.55 -11.23
N ASP A 229 -25.65 -23.29 -11.95
CA ASP A 229 -25.83 -23.84 -13.29
C ASP A 229 -24.76 -24.92 -13.53
N GLU A 230 -24.62 -25.41 -14.77
CA GLU A 230 -23.62 -26.42 -15.15
C GLU A 230 -22.15 -25.96 -15.01
N THR A 231 -21.91 -24.66 -14.80
CA THR A 231 -20.57 -24.05 -14.73
C THR A 231 -20.15 -23.60 -13.34
N GLY A 232 -21.08 -23.53 -12.37
CA GLY A 232 -20.80 -23.08 -11.00
C GLY A 232 -19.67 -23.86 -10.33
N ASN A 233 -19.76 -25.20 -10.32
CA ASN A 233 -18.71 -26.04 -9.76
C ASN A 233 -17.35 -25.84 -10.45
N ALA A 234 -17.33 -25.74 -11.79
CA ALA A 234 -16.09 -25.52 -12.54
C ALA A 234 -15.44 -24.16 -12.23
N THR A 235 -16.26 -23.12 -12.04
CA THR A 235 -15.80 -21.77 -11.68
C THR A 235 -15.14 -21.76 -10.30
N ILE A 236 -15.77 -22.38 -9.30
CA ILE A 236 -15.23 -22.48 -7.93
C ILE A 236 -13.96 -23.33 -7.90
N VAL A 237 -13.92 -24.46 -8.60
CA VAL A 237 -12.70 -25.28 -8.72
C VAL A 237 -11.57 -24.49 -9.38
N GLY A 238 -11.86 -23.75 -10.45
CA GLY A 238 -10.89 -22.88 -11.12
C GLY A 238 -10.29 -21.82 -10.20
N PHE A 239 -11.11 -21.19 -9.36
CA PHE A 239 -10.63 -20.26 -8.33
C PHE A 239 -9.76 -20.98 -7.30
N ARG A 240 -10.15 -22.17 -6.84
CA ARG A 240 -9.34 -22.96 -5.89
C ARG A 240 -7.99 -23.38 -6.45
N GLU A 241 -7.90 -23.70 -7.74
CA GLU A 241 -6.62 -23.99 -8.39
C GLU A 241 -5.73 -22.75 -8.51
N TYR A 242 -6.32 -21.57 -8.74
CA TYR A 242 -5.58 -20.30 -8.63
C TYR A 242 -5.05 -20.08 -7.21
N VAL A 243 -5.90 -20.24 -6.19
CA VAL A 243 -5.49 -20.09 -4.78
C VAL A 243 -4.41 -21.10 -4.42
N ARG A 244 -4.52 -22.37 -4.86
CA ARG A 244 -3.46 -23.38 -4.69
C ARG A 244 -2.15 -22.90 -5.28
N HIS A 245 -2.16 -22.41 -6.53
CA HIS A 245 -0.96 -21.92 -7.20
C HIS A 245 -0.29 -20.78 -6.46
N VAL A 246 -1.07 -19.82 -5.94
CA VAL A 246 -0.55 -18.75 -5.08
C VAL A 246 0.07 -19.34 -3.80
N LEU A 247 -0.68 -20.13 -3.04
CA LEU A 247 -0.24 -20.60 -1.71
C LEU A 247 0.91 -21.62 -1.75
N GLU A 248 1.04 -22.38 -2.84
CA GLU A 248 2.11 -23.35 -3.07
C GLU A 248 3.32 -22.75 -3.82
N HIS A 249 3.31 -21.45 -4.13
CA HIS A 249 4.49 -20.78 -4.65
C HIS A 249 5.62 -20.80 -3.62
N LYS A 250 6.82 -21.17 -4.08
CA LYS A 250 8.01 -21.26 -3.24
C LYS A 250 8.80 -19.96 -3.30
N LEU A 251 8.87 -19.27 -2.16
CA LEU A 251 9.67 -18.07 -2.02
C LEU A 251 11.18 -18.37 -2.15
N PRO A 252 12.01 -17.38 -2.56
CA PRO A 252 13.47 -17.53 -2.60
C PRO A 252 14.08 -17.95 -1.25
N GLY A 253 13.45 -17.58 -0.13
CA GLY A 253 13.85 -17.98 1.23
C GLY A 253 13.53 -19.43 1.60
N GLY A 254 12.84 -20.18 0.75
CA GLY A 254 12.59 -21.62 0.88
C GLY A 254 11.19 -22.00 1.36
N ASN A 255 10.48 -21.12 2.05
CA ASN A 255 9.08 -21.33 2.47
C ASN A 255 8.14 -21.34 1.26
N LEU A 256 7.06 -22.12 1.35
CA LEU A 256 5.88 -21.88 0.52
C LEU A 256 5.12 -20.67 1.07
N LEU A 257 4.34 -19.98 0.25
CA LEU A 257 3.54 -18.84 0.72
C LEU A 257 2.60 -19.21 1.87
N LYS A 258 2.00 -20.41 1.84
CA LYS A 258 1.18 -20.95 2.94
C LYS A 258 1.92 -21.25 4.26
N ASP A 259 3.26 -21.20 4.22
CA ASP A 259 4.15 -21.39 5.37
C ASP A 259 4.96 -20.12 5.69
N GLU A 260 4.66 -18.98 5.05
CA GLU A 260 5.36 -17.72 5.30
C GLU A 260 4.65 -16.89 6.41
N PRO A 261 5.25 -16.73 7.60
CA PRO A 261 4.67 -15.98 8.73
C PRO A 261 4.56 -14.46 8.50
N THR A 262 5.17 -13.92 7.43
CA THR A 262 4.95 -12.53 7.01
C THR A 262 3.52 -12.27 6.58
N ILE A 263 2.82 -13.28 6.05
CA ILE A 263 1.40 -13.20 5.77
C ILE A 263 0.62 -13.44 7.09
N LEU A 264 -0.22 -12.48 7.48
CA LEU A 264 -1.13 -12.58 8.62
C LEU A 264 -2.40 -13.35 8.25
N ALA A 265 -3.04 -12.93 7.15
CA ALA A 265 -4.28 -13.54 6.69
C ALA A 265 -4.38 -13.59 5.17
N TRP A 266 -4.99 -14.68 4.71
CA TRP A 266 -5.59 -14.77 3.39
C TRP A 266 -7.01 -14.26 3.47
N GLU A 267 -7.32 -13.18 2.74
CA GLU A 267 -8.67 -12.64 2.66
C GLU A 267 -9.36 -13.21 1.43
N LEU A 268 -10.57 -13.75 1.58
CA LEU A 268 -11.22 -14.49 0.49
C LEU A 268 -11.48 -13.62 -0.73
N GLY A 269 -11.71 -12.32 -0.55
CA GLY A 269 -11.70 -11.32 -1.61
C GLY A 269 -11.93 -9.91 -1.08
N ASN A 270 -11.60 -8.91 -1.89
CA ASN A 270 -11.86 -7.51 -1.57
C ASN A 270 -13.35 -7.17 -1.73
N GLU A 271 -13.97 -6.61 -0.70
CA GLU A 271 -15.34 -6.04 -0.70
C GLU A 271 -16.45 -6.96 -1.25
N LEU A 272 -16.35 -8.26 -0.97
CA LEU A 272 -17.36 -9.22 -1.43
C LEU A 272 -18.72 -8.89 -0.81
N GLN A 273 -19.72 -8.71 -1.67
CA GLN A 273 -21.10 -8.43 -1.26
C GLN A 273 -21.79 -9.71 -0.77
N LEU A 274 -21.40 -10.21 0.40
CA LEU A 274 -21.81 -11.51 0.93
C LEU A 274 -23.08 -11.40 1.79
N SER A 275 -24.10 -12.20 1.45
CA SER A 275 -25.30 -12.36 2.27
C SER A 275 -26.00 -13.70 2.02
N GLY A 276 -26.63 -14.23 3.06
CA GLY A 276 -27.45 -15.44 2.98
C GLY A 276 -26.65 -16.76 2.99
N PRO A 277 -27.37 -17.89 3.08
CA PRO A 277 -26.78 -19.19 3.37
C PRO A 277 -25.84 -19.70 2.26
N VAL A 278 -26.04 -19.31 1.00
CA VAL A 278 -25.16 -19.76 -0.08
C VAL A 278 -23.81 -19.06 -0.03
N ALA A 279 -23.78 -17.76 0.24
CA ALA A 279 -22.53 -17.05 0.46
C ALA A 279 -21.80 -17.59 1.70
N ALA A 280 -22.51 -17.86 2.80
CA ALA A 280 -21.92 -18.46 4.00
C ALA A 280 -21.31 -19.85 3.73
N ALA A 281 -22.00 -20.70 2.97
CA ALA A 281 -21.48 -22.01 2.58
C ALA A 281 -20.25 -21.89 1.66
N TRP A 282 -20.23 -20.93 0.75
CA TRP A 282 -19.07 -20.65 -0.11
C TRP A 282 -17.87 -20.17 0.71
N VAL A 283 -18.08 -19.21 1.62
CA VAL A 283 -17.04 -18.70 2.53
C VAL A 283 -16.44 -19.83 3.34
N GLU A 284 -17.27 -20.62 4.02
CA GLU A 284 -16.80 -21.74 4.85
C GLU A 284 -16.02 -22.76 4.02
N SER A 285 -16.57 -23.19 2.88
CA SER A 285 -15.92 -24.21 2.07
C SER A 285 -14.60 -23.74 1.46
N THR A 286 -14.47 -22.45 1.16
CA THR A 286 -13.24 -21.85 0.62
C THR A 286 -12.20 -21.65 1.72
N ALA A 287 -12.62 -21.19 2.90
CA ALA A 287 -11.76 -21.09 4.07
C ALA A 287 -11.23 -22.48 4.51
N ALA A 288 -12.11 -23.50 4.55
CA ALA A 288 -11.73 -24.87 4.85
C ALA A 288 -10.75 -25.44 3.81
N PHE A 289 -10.95 -25.12 2.52
CA PHE A 289 -10.00 -25.48 1.48
C PHE A 289 -8.60 -24.88 1.72
N ILE A 290 -8.51 -23.61 2.12
CA ILE A 290 -7.24 -22.95 2.43
C ILE A 290 -6.56 -23.58 3.66
N LYS A 291 -7.31 -23.75 4.75
CA LYS A 291 -6.74 -24.24 6.03
C LYS A 291 -6.48 -25.75 6.01
N ASP A 292 -7.50 -26.54 5.71
CA ASP A 292 -7.43 -28.00 5.80
C ASP A 292 -6.98 -28.63 4.48
N GLY A 293 -7.47 -28.11 3.36
CA GLY A 293 -7.16 -28.65 2.03
C GLY A 293 -5.73 -28.36 1.58
N LEU A 294 -5.21 -27.17 1.86
CA LEU A 294 -3.85 -26.75 1.51
C LEU A 294 -2.89 -26.82 2.70
N GLY A 295 -3.38 -26.83 3.94
CA GLY A 295 -2.55 -26.83 5.15
C GLY A 295 -1.98 -25.45 5.47
N ALA A 296 -2.64 -24.36 5.09
CA ALA A 296 -2.16 -23.00 5.38
C ALA A 296 -2.16 -22.72 6.88
N ARG A 297 -1.07 -22.13 7.37
CA ARG A 297 -0.90 -21.81 8.80
C ARG A 297 -1.45 -20.44 9.19
N GLN A 298 -1.69 -19.58 8.19
CA GLN A 298 -2.21 -18.23 8.39
C GLN A 298 -3.70 -18.23 8.72
N LEU A 299 -4.19 -17.09 9.18
CA LEU A 299 -5.62 -16.85 9.41
C LEU A 299 -6.37 -16.70 8.08
N VAL A 300 -7.68 -16.96 8.10
CA VAL A 300 -8.57 -16.64 6.95
C VAL A 300 -9.55 -15.52 7.32
N MET A 301 -9.64 -14.52 6.45
CA MET A 301 -10.51 -13.35 6.57
C MET A 301 -11.62 -13.40 5.51
N ASP A 302 -12.87 -13.14 5.88
CA ASP A 302 -14.02 -13.37 4.98
C ASP A 302 -14.10 -12.42 3.77
N GLY A 303 -13.54 -11.21 3.89
CA GLY A 303 -13.50 -10.24 2.80
C GLY A 303 -14.83 -9.51 2.54
N ARG A 304 -15.74 -9.52 3.51
CA ARG A 304 -17.08 -8.93 3.38
C ARG A 304 -17.03 -7.39 3.41
N ASP A 305 -17.86 -6.75 2.58
CA ASP A 305 -18.22 -5.33 2.71
C ASP A 305 -19.71 -5.22 3.04
N GLY A 306 -20.00 -5.07 4.33
CA GLY A 306 -21.34 -5.01 4.88
C GLY A 306 -21.89 -3.58 4.99
N ALA A 307 -21.00 -2.60 5.18
CA ALA A 307 -21.39 -1.26 5.60
C ALA A 307 -21.62 -0.26 4.47
N GLN A 308 -20.91 -0.37 3.34
CA GLN A 308 -20.96 0.69 2.31
C GLN A 308 -22.31 0.82 1.58
N PHE A 309 -23.01 -0.29 1.35
CA PHE A 309 -24.16 -0.29 0.42
C PHE A 309 -25.48 -0.70 1.07
N VAL A 310 -25.51 -0.91 2.39
CA VAL A 310 -26.55 -1.72 3.01
C VAL A 310 -27.19 -1.08 4.23
N HIS A 311 -27.69 0.15 4.08
CA HIS A 311 -28.46 0.80 5.14
C HIS A 311 -29.96 0.44 5.14
N ASP A 312 -30.52 -0.06 4.04
CA ASP A 312 -31.99 -0.13 3.92
C ASP A 312 -32.61 -1.55 3.95
N SER A 313 -31.84 -2.66 3.88
CA SER A 313 -32.49 -3.98 3.76
C SER A 313 -31.70 -5.27 4.11
N VAL A 314 -30.50 -5.21 4.70
CA VAL A 314 -29.80 -6.44 5.15
C VAL A 314 -29.53 -6.38 6.64
N ASN A 315 -29.67 -7.55 7.28
CA ASN A 315 -29.27 -7.75 8.65
C ASN A 315 -27.75 -7.57 8.77
N TRP A 316 -27.33 -6.43 9.31
CA TRP A 316 -25.93 -6.02 9.50
C TRP A 316 -25.07 -7.12 10.12
N THR A 317 -25.60 -7.78 11.15
CA THR A 317 -24.92 -8.83 11.91
C THR A 317 -24.64 -10.10 11.11
N ALA A 318 -25.30 -10.30 9.95
CA ALA A 318 -25.30 -11.50 9.11
C ALA A 318 -24.95 -12.78 9.90
N PRO A 319 -25.85 -13.22 10.79
CA PRO A 319 -25.58 -14.24 11.80
C PRO A 319 -25.08 -15.56 11.20
N GLU A 320 -25.40 -15.82 9.93
CA GLU A 320 -24.91 -16.97 9.18
C GLU A 320 -23.37 -17.01 8.98
N PHE A 321 -22.66 -15.88 9.13
CA PHE A 321 -21.20 -15.80 9.01
C PHE A 321 -20.45 -15.84 10.36
N LEU A 322 -21.12 -15.51 11.47
CA LEU A 322 -20.47 -15.33 12.78
C LEU A 322 -19.71 -16.58 13.25
N HIS A 323 -20.28 -17.76 13.00
CA HIS A 323 -19.81 -19.04 13.55
C HIS A 323 -19.22 -20.00 12.52
N LEU A 324 -18.78 -19.50 11.36
CA LEU A 324 -18.08 -20.31 10.37
C LEU A 324 -16.74 -20.80 10.94
N PRO A 325 -16.54 -22.12 11.14
CA PRO A 325 -15.38 -22.63 11.90
C PRO A 325 -14.05 -22.44 11.19
N SER A 326 -14.04 -22.38 9.85
CA SER A 326 -12.81 -22.23 9.07
C SER A 326 -12.42 -20.77 8.85
N VAL A 327 -13.33 -19.83 9.09
CA VAL A 327 -13.02 -18.39 9.08
C VAL A 327 -12.38 -18.02 10.41
N ASP A 328 -11.47 -17.06 10.42
CA ASP A 328 -10.86 -16.53 11.64
C ASP A 328 -11.25 -15.07 11.89
N ILE A 329 -11.21 -14.24 10.85
CA ILE A 329 -11.42 -12.80 10.92
C ILE A 329 -12.64 -12.42 10.07
N SER A 330 -13.52 -11.60 10.63
CA SER A 330 -14.54 -10.88 9.87
C SER A 330 -14.11 -9.44 9.63
N THR A 331 -14.49 -8.89 8.47
CA THR A 331 -14.12 -7.54 8.07
C THR A 331 -15.30 -6.70 7.64
N ASP A 332 -15.13 -5.38 7.71
CA ASP A 332 -16.00 -4.41 7.06
C ASP A 332 -15.24 -3.12 6.70
N HIS A 333 -15.80 -2.35 5.76
CA HIS A 333 -15.16 -1.20 5.12
C HIS A 333 -16.02 0.07 5.25
N PHE A 334 -15.41 1.24 5.50
CA PHE A 334 -16.14 2.47 5.84
C PHE A 334 -15.69 3.71 5.03
N TYR A 335 -16.49 4.08 4.04
CA TYR A 335 -16.22 5.22 3.14
C TYR A 335 -17.27 6.36 3.21
N THR A 336 -18.05 6.43 4.29
CA THR A 336 -19.31 7.19 4.31
C THR A 336 -19.17 8.70 4.54
N GLY A 337 -20.11 9.46 3.94
CA GLY A 337 -20.41 10.88 4.18
C GLY A 337 -21.84 11.13 4.68
N TRP A 338 -22.55 10.08 5.13
CA TRP A 338 -23.93 10.15 5.62
C TRP A 338 -24.05 9.35 6.93
N GLU A 339 -24.81 9.89 7.89
CA GLU A 339 -25.04 9.28 9.21
C GLU A 339 -25.93 8.03 9.15
N PRO A 340 -25.75 7.05 10.07
CA PRO A 340 -25.01 7.13 11.33
C PRO A 340 -23.48 7.08 11.14
N THR A 341 -22.73 7.70 12.07
CA THR A 341 -21.27 7.84 11.96
C THR A 341 -20.59 6.46 11.81
N ALA A 342 -19.59 6.35 10.93
CA ALA A 342 -18.80 5.12 10.75
C ALA A 342 -18.30 4.56 12.10
N ALA A 343 -17.89 5.44 13.02
CA ALA A 343 -17.51 5.07 14.37
C ALA A 343 -18.64 4.40 15.19
N ALA A 344 -19.90 4.82 15.03
CA ALA A 344 -21.03 4.17 15.70
C ALA A 344 -21.27 2.75 15.19
N ILE A 345 -21.10 2.54 13.88
CA ILE A 345 -21.24 1.22 13.26
C ILE A 345 -20.11 0.32 13.73
N VAL A 346 -18.85 0.79 13.69
CA VAL A 346 -17.69 0.05 14.21
C VAL A 346 -17.87 -0.38 15.67
N ARG A 347 -18.46 0.47 16.53
CA ARG A 347 -18.77 0.10 17.92
C ARG A 347 -19.76 -1.05 18.00
N THR A 348 -20.79 -1.02 17.16
CA THR A 348 -21.86 -2.03 17.16
C THR A 348 -21.36 -3.36 16.61
N ASP A 349 -20.61 -3.32 15.51
CA ASP A 349 -20.02 -4.51 14.88
C ASP A 349 -18.97 -5.14 15.80
N GLY A 350 -18.09 -4.31 16.38
CA GLY A 350 -17.08 -4.81 17.31
C GLY A 350 -17.68 -5.51 18.53
N GLN A 351 -18.79 -5.00 19.10
CA GLN A 351 -19.51 -5.70 20.17
C GLN A 351 -20.09 -7.03 19.69
N THR A 352 -20.73 -7.03 18.52
CA THR A 352 -21.34 -8.24 17.93
C THR A 352 -20.30 -9.35 17.73
N TYR A 353 -19.15 -9.03 17.12
CA TYR A 353 -18.09 -10.00 16.87
C TYR A 353 -17.37 -10.43 18.15
N GLN A 354 -17.22 -9.54 19.13
CA GLN A 354 -16.70 -9.88 20.44
C GLN A 354 -17.58 -10.93 21.14
N GLU A 355 -18.90 -10.73 21.15
CA GLU A 355 -19.88 -11.68 21.72
C GLU A 355 -19.87 -13.03 20.97
N ALA A 356 -19.66 -13.00 19.65
CA ALA A 356 -19.54 -14.20 18.82
C ALA A 356 -18.17 -14.89 18.93
N ALA A 357 -17.24 -14.37 19.73
CA ALA A 357 -15.85 -14.84 19.82
C ALA A 357 -15.16 -14.90 18.44
N ARG A 358 -15.37 -13.86 17.63
CA ARG A 358 -14.84 -13.67 16.28
C ARG A 358 -13.93 -12.44 16.25
N ALA A 359 -12.74 -12.56 15.66
CA ALA A 359 -11.89 -11.39 15.48
C ALA A 359 -12.50 -10.47 14.41
N TYR A 360 -12.52 -9.17 14.68
CA TYR A 360 -13.07 -8.17 13.76
C TYR A 360 -11.99 -7.16 13.37
N VAL A 361 -11.87 -6.91 12.07
CA VAL A 361 -10.92 -5.96 11.48
C VAL A 361 -11.69 -4.95 10.65
N VAL A 362 -11.32 -3.67 10.78
CA VAL A 362 -11.78 -2.64 9.85
C VAL A 362 -10.83 -2.63 8.65
N GLY A 363 -11.22 -3.34 7.58
CA GLY A 363 -10.35 -3.64 6.44
C GLY A 363 -10.00 -2.42 5.58
N GLU A 364 -10.92 -1.46 5.50
CA GLU A 364 -10.70 -0.18 4.86
C GLU A 364 -11.51 0.91 5.56
N TYR A 365 -10.93 2.10 5.70
CA TYR A 365 -11.71 3.30 6.02
C TYR A 365 -11.03 4.54 5.47
N ALA A 366 -11.82 5.40 4.83
CA ALA A 366 -11.46 6.76 4.45
C ALA A 366 -12.69 7.50 3.91
N PRO A 367 -13.06 8.68 4.41
CA PRO A 367 -14.01 9.56 3.77
C PRO A 367 -13.27 10.57 2.90
N ARG A 368 -13.95 11.00 1.84
CA ARG A 368 -13.41 12.01 0.92
C ARG A 368 -13.17 13.35 1.62
N THR A 369 -13.96 13.60 2.68
CA THR A 369 -13.88 14.79 3.53
C THR A 369 -13.94 14.35 5.00
N TYR A 370 -12.81 14.41 5.70
CA TYR A 370 -12.78 14.34 7.16
C TYR A 370 -12.64 15.74 7.74
N THR A 371 -13.42 16.05 8.78
CA THR A 371 -12.92 16.98 9.80
C THR A 371 -11.94 16.22 10.71
N LEU A 372 -10.94 16.92 11.26
CA LEU A 372 -10.02 16.31 12.24
C LEU A 372 -10.78 15.68 13.42
N ALA A 373 -11.91 16.27 13.83
CA ALA A 373 -12.75 15.75 14.92
C ALA A 373 -13.37 14.38 14.59
N GLN A 374 -13.86 14.18 13.37
CA GLN A 374 -14.40 12.88 12.94
C GLN A 374 -13.29 11.81 12.86
N ALA A 375 -12.10 12.18 12.38
CA ALA A 375 -10.97 11.27 12.38
C ALA A 375 -10.54 10.91 13.82
N GLN A 376 -10.63 11.85 14.76
CA GLN A 376 -10.37 11.60 16.19
C GLN A 376 -11.42 10.67 16.83
N ASP A 377 -12.70 10.81 16.49
CA ASP A 377 -13.77 9.92 16.97
C ASP A 377 -13.58 8.48 16.46
N MET A 378 -13.24 8.33 15.17
CA MET A 378 -12.90 7.02 14.58
C MET A 378 -11.67 6.41 15.27
N ALA A 379 -10.57 7.15 15.39
CA ALA A 379 -9.35 6.66 16.04
C ALA A 379 -9.59 6.28 17.52
N SER A 380 -10.39 7.05 18.25
CA SER A 380 -10.73 6.75 19.65
C SER A 380 -11.60 5.49 19.76
N THR A 381 -12.53 5.30 18.81
CA THR A 381 -13.36 4.10 18.72
C THR A 381 -12.52 2.86 18.45
N LEU A 382 -11.62 2.93 17.47
CA LEU A 382 -10.71 1.83 17.10
C LEU A 382 -9.76 1.47 18.25
N GLN A 383 -9.26 2.48 18.98
CA GLN A 383 -8.40 2.27 20.16
C GLN A 383 -9.13 1.66 21.35
N GLY A 384 -10.46 1.83 21.42
CA GLY A 384 -11.32 1.31 22.48
C GLY A 384 -11.06 -0.16 22.80
N GLN A 385 -11.33 -0.55 24.05
CA GLN A 385 -11.05 -1.91 24.51
C GLN A 385 -11.97 -2.92 23.84
N GLY A 386 -11.37 -3.87 23.12
CA GLY A 386 -11.92 -5.21 22.90
C GLY A 386 -12.84 -5.45 21.72
N ALA A 387 -13.18 -4.42 20.95
CA ALA A 387 -14.10 -4.53 19.82
C ALA A 387 -13.41 -4.78 18.47
N VAL A 388 -12.22 -4.20 18.26
CA VAL A 388 -11.52 -4.22 16.96
C VAL A 388 -10.08 -4.72 17.15
N ALA A 389 -9.74 -5.81 16.47
CA ALA A 389 -8.41 -6.42 16.48
C ALA A 389 -7.40 -5.58 15.68
N GLY A 390 -7.85 -4.97 14.58
CA GLY A 390 -7.06 -3.95 13.90
C GLY A 390 -7.80 -3.24 12.78
N ASP A 391 -7.15 -2.25 12.22
CA ASP A 391 -7.72 -1.35 11.21
C ASP A 391 -6.69 -0.93 10.16
N LEU A 392 -7.18 -0.55 8.99
CA LEU A 392 -6.37 -0.21 7.83
C LEU A 392 -6.97 0.98 7.09
N TRP A 393 -6.30 2.13 7.11
CA TRP A 393 -6.79 3.29 6.35
C TRP A 393 -6.59 3.09 4.84
N TRP A 394 -7.42 3.72 4.02
CA TRP A 394 -7.23 3.77 2.57
C TRP A 394 -6.79 5.18 2.12
N SER A 395 -5.69 5.38 1.39
CA SER A 395 -4.62 4.45 1.01
C SER A 395 -3.27 5.20 1.05
N LEU A 396 -2.16 4.46 1.11
CA LEU A 396 -0.81 5.04 1.16
C LEU A 396 -0.12 4.96 -0.22
N GLN A 397 0.46 6.08 -0.64
CA GLN A 397 1.35 6.18 -1.79
C GLN A 397 2.78 6.57 -1.36
N GLY A 398 3.76 5.94 -2.03
CA GLY A 398 5.19 6.21 -1.85
C GLY A 398 5.76 7.16 -2.90
N HIS A 399 7.08 7.26 -2.96
CA HIS A 399 7.78 8.02 -3.98
C HIS A 399 7.74 7.35 -5.36
N GLY A 400 7.77 8.16 -6.41
CA GLY A 400 7.88 7.73 -7.81
C GLY A 400 9.33 7.36 -8.18
N ASP A 401 9.49 6.57 -9.25
CA ASP A 401 10.80 6.13 -9.73
C ASP A 401 11.69 7.26 -10.27
N ALA A 402 11.09 8.34 -10.77
CA ALA A 402 11.81 9.50 -11.28
C ALA A 402 11.92 10.61 -10.23
N TYR A 403 10.78 11.00 -9.63
CA TYR A 403 10.72 12.05 -8.62
C TYR A 403 9.35 12.15 -7.94
N GLY A 404 9.33 12.87 -6.82
CA GLY A 404 8.10 13.21 -6.09
C GLY A 404 7.35 12.00 -5.55
N TYR A 405 6.17 12.24 -5.00
CA TYR A 405 5.22 11.17 -4.66
C TYR A 405 4.42 10.70 -5.87
N VAL A 406 3.91 9.48 -5.79
CA VAL A 406 2.99 8.91 -6.77
C VAL A 406 1.62 9.57 -6.67
N PRO A 407 1.18 10.41 -7.64
CA PRO A 407 -0.20 10.84 -7.72
C PRO A 407 -1.16 9.66 -7.86
N HIS A 408 -2.14 9.63 -6.97
CA HIS A 408 -3.34 8.81 -7.07
C HIS A 408 -4.55 9.70 -6.78
N HIS A 409 -5.59 9.60 -7.60
CA HIS A 409 -6.66 10.60 -7.70
C HIS A 409 -8.03 10.06 -7.27
N ASP A 410 -8.05 9.16 -6.28
CA ASP A 410 -9.28 8.63 -5.68
C ASP A 410 -9.93 9.58 -4.65
N GLY A 411 -9.16 10.57 -4.17
CA GLY A 411 -9.55 11.54 -3.15
C GLY A 411 -9.12 11.17 -1.73
N TYR A 412 -8.66 9.94 -1.49
CA TYR A 412 -8.34 9.39 -0.17
C TYR A 412 -6.84 9.27 0.09
N THR A 413 -6.05 9.19 -0.98
CA THR A 413 -4.58 9.05 -0.97
C THR A 413 -3.86 9.89 0.09
N MET A 414 -2.96 9.25 0.83
CA MET A 414 -2.01 9.89 1.73
C MET A 414 -0.58 9.52 1.31
N THR A 415 0.37 10.40 1.59
CA THR A 415 1.81 10.15 1.44
C THR A 415 2.50 10.45 2.78
N TYR A 416 3.83 10.37 2.86
CA TYR A 416 4.53 10.65 4.12
C TYR A 416 4.41 12.12 4.58
N THR A 417 4.08 13.03 3.66
CA THR A 417 3.83 14.46 3.92
C THR A 417 2.73 15.00 3.00
N MET A 418 1.80 15.77 3.54
CA MET A 418 0.69 16.39 2.81
C MET A 418 0.88 17.91 2.73
N SER A 419 0.67 18.49 1.55
CA SER A 419 0.71 19.96 1.37
C SER A 419 -0.51 20.65 1.97
N ASP A 420 -1.67 19.99 1.99
CA ASP A 420 -2.88 20.49 2.66
C ASP A 420 -2.76 20.33 4.19
N PRO A 421 -2.85 21.41 4.99
CA PRO A 421 -2.68 21.33 6.43
C PRO A 421 -3.72 20.46 7.14
N ALA A 422 -4.96 20.39 6.63
CA ALA A 422 -6.00 19.58 7.24
C ALA A 422 -5.71 18.08 7.02
N ARG A 423 -5.31 17.70 5.80
CA ARG A 423 -4.87 16.32 5.49
C ARG A 423 -3.58 15.96 6.25
N GLN A 424 -2.65 16.89 6.43
CA GLN A 424 -1.45 16.68 7.25
C GLN A 424 -1.82 16.40 8.72
N ALA A 425 -2.78 17.13 9.28
CA ALA A 425 -3.25 16.89 10.64
C ALA A 425 -3.90 15.50 10.81
N VAL A 426 -4.64 15.03 9.80
CA VAL A 426 -5.18 13.67 9.75
C VAL A 426 -4.05 12.63 9.65
N LEU A 427 -3.02 12.86 8.83
CA LEU A 427 -1.85 11.97 8.73
C LEU A 427 -1.14 11.82 10.08
N ASP A 428 -0.91 12.94 10.76
CA ASP A 428 -0.26 12.93 12.07
C ASP A 428 -1.12 12.23 13.12
N LEU A 429 -2.45 12.32 13.02
CA LEU A 429 -3.37 11.56 13.85
C LEU A 429 -3.28 10.05 13.58
N GLN A 430 -3.29 9.64 12.30
CA GLN A 430 -3.17 8.22 11.93
C GLN A 430 -1.83 7.64 12.39
N ARG A 431 -0.74 8.40 12.28
CA ARG A 431 0.55 8.00 12.85
C ARG A 431 0.45 7.76 14.36
N ARG A 432 -0.10 8.71 15.12
CA ARG A 432 -0.28 8.53 16.58
C ARG A 432 -1.15 7.32 16.90
N HIS A 433 -2.21 7.11 16.13
CA HIS A 433 -3.11 5.97 16.28
C HIS A 433 -2.39 4.62 16.06
N ALA A 434 -1.58 4.50 15.00
CA ALA A 434 -0.82 3.28 14.71
C ALA A 434 0.15 2.89 15.83
N PHE A 435 0.88 3.86 16.39
CA PHE A 435 1.72 3.62 17.58
C PHE A 435 0.89 3.27 18.83
N ALA A 436 -0.23 3.95 19.05
CA ALA A 436 -1.11 3.69 20.20
C ALA A 436 -1.73 2.28 20.18
N MET A 437 -2.17 1.80 19.01
CA MET A 437 -2.70 0.43 18.83
C MET A 437 -1.67 -0.65 19.17
N ARG A 438 -0.39 -0.35 18.96
CA ARG A 438 0.75 -1.22 19.30
C ARG A 438 1.20 -1.08 20.76
N GLY A 439 0.62 -0.15 21.53
CA GLY A 439 1.09 0.18 22.88
C GLY A 439 2.48 0.82 22.90
N LEU A 440 2.89 1.49 21.82
CA LEU A 440 4.20 2.10 21.69
C LEU A 440 4.12 3.63 21.78
N PRO A 441 5.14 4.30 22.34
CA PRO A 441 5.25 5.75 22.26
C PRO A 441 5.51 6.18 20.81
N VAL A 442 4.96 7.32 20.44
CA VAL A 442 5.22 7.95 19.14
C VAL A 442 6.61 8.60 19.20
N PRO A 443 7.55 8.24 18.33
CA PRO A 443 8.85 8.91 18.28
C PRO A 443 8.66 10.40 17.95
N GLU A 444 9.25 11.28 18.78
CA GLU A 444 9.24 12.74 18.56
C GLU A 444 9.91 13.08 17.23
N ASP A 445 11.10 12.52 17.02
CA ASP A 445 11.86 12.64 15.78
C ASP A 445 11.91 11.31 15.01
N THR A 446 12.06 11.42 13.69
CA THR A 446 12.43 10.28 12.85
C THR A 446 13.93 10.32 12.54
N PRO A 447 14.58 9.15 12.37
CA PRO A 447 15.97 9.08 11.97
C PRO A 447 16.26 9.93 10.71
N PRO A 448 17.51 10.40 10.53
CA PRO A 448 17.91 11.06 9.30
C PRO A 448 17.60 10.19 8.07
N PRO A 449 17.04 10.75 6.98
CA PRO A 449 16.75 10.00 5.76
C PRO A 449 18.03 9.43 5.13
N SER A 450 17.88 8.36 4.36
CA SER A 450 18.95 7.88 3.48
C SER A 450 19.29 8.94 2.42
N ALA A 451 20.47 8.81 1.81
CA ALA A 451 20.83 9.67 0.69
C ALA A 451 19.84 9.47 -0.48
N PRO A 452 19.22 10.55 -1.02
CA PRO A 452 18.41 10.47 -2.22
C PRO A 452 19.23 10.03 -3.44
N GLU A 453 18.55 9.52 -4.48
CA GLU A 453 19.16 9.18 -5.76
C GLU A 453 18.73 10.22 -6.81
N LEU A 454 19.67 11.04 -7.29
CA LEU A 454 19.42 11.95 -8.41
C LEU A 454 19.17 11.13 -9.68
N THR A 455 18.03 11.36 -10.33
CA THR A 455 17.57 10.60 -11.50
C THR A 455 17.90 11.31 -12.81
N SER A 456 17.79 12.64 -12.83
CA SER A 456 18.20 13.47 -13.96
C SER A 456 18.62 14.87 -13.55
N VAL A 457 19.52 15.44 -14.36
CA VAL A 457 19.83 16.88 -14.39
C VAL A 457 19.78 17.33 -15.85
N ASP A 458 18.78 18.14 -16.19
CA ASP A 458 18.60 18.73 -17.51
C ASP A 458 18.59 20.26 -17.41
N GLY A 459 19.72 20.86 -17.79
CA GLY A 459 19.98 22.28 -17.55
C GLY A 459 19.91 22.60 -16.06
N CYS A 460 18.89 23.40 -15.69
CA CYS A 460 18.62 23.86 -14.33
C CYS A 460 17.51 23.04 -13.64
N THR A 461 16.98 22.02 -14.31
CA THR A 461 15.95 21.12 -13.76
C THR A 461 16.62 19.88 -13.18
N VAL A 462 16.34 19.60 -11.91
CA VAL A 462 16.92 18.50 -11.13
C VAL A 462 15.81 17.59 -10.62
N ALA A 463 15.93 16.30 -10.88
CA ALA A 463 15.02 15.28 -10.38
C ALA A 463 15.77 14.26 -9.51
N TRP A 464 15.08 13.73 -8.50
CA TRP A 464 15.58 12.67 -7.65
C TRP A 464 14.45 11.79 -7.14
N ARG A 465 14.75 10.52 -6.89
CA ARG A 465 13.92 9.66 -6.06
C ARG A 465 13.92 10.19 -4.63
N GLY A 466 12.72 10.39 -4.08
CA GLY A 466 12.58 10.79 -2.69
C GLY A 466 13.20 9.76 -1.73
N ALA A 467 13.56 10.22 -0.54
CA ALA A 467 14.10 9.37 0.50
C ALA A 467 13.04 9.18 1.59
N THR A 468 12.77 7.94 1.96
CA THR A 468 11.89 7.63 3.10
C THR A 468 12.32 8.44 4.32
N LEU A 469 11.35 9.00 5.06
CA LEU A 469 11.50 9.90 6.21
C LEU A 469 11.83 11.37 5.88
N ALA A 470 12.15 11.71 4.63
CA ALA A 470 12.38 13.10 4.26
C ALA A 470 11.07 13.90 4.25
N VAL A 471 11.12 15.11 4.80
CA VAL A 471 10.01 16.08 4.79
C VAL A 471 10.36 17.24 3.87
N THR A 472 11.60 17.70 3.94
CA THR A 472 12.17 18.71 3.05
C THR A 472 13.57 18.30 2.63
N TYR A 473 14.13 18.99 1.65
CA TYR A 473 15.45 18.73 1.12
C TYR A 473 16.33 19.96 1.16
N ASP A 474 17.61 19.70 1.39
CA ASP A 474 18.68 20.63 1.08
C ASP A 474 19.21 20.32 -0.32
N VAL A 475 19.50 21.35 -1.11
CA VAL A 475 20.11 21.25 -2.44
C VAL A 475 21.38 22.09 -2.47
N ARG A 476 22.44 21.52 -3.04
CA ARG A 476 23.70 22.23 -3.31
C ARG A 476 24.16 21.96 -4.74
N ALA A 477 24.89 22.90 -5.30
CA ALA A 477 25.49 22.75 -6.63
C ALA A 477 26.95 23.19 -6.63
N ARG A 478 27.67 22.80 -7.68
CA ARG A 478 29.03 23.28 -7.97
C ARG A 478 29.26 23.35 -9.47
N ASN A 479 29.98 24.36 -9.94
CA ASN A 479 30.33 24.52 -11.34
C ASN A 479 31.69 23.84 -11.62
N GLY A 480 31.67 22.60 -12.12
CA GLY A 480 32.87 21.77 -12.32
C GLY A 480 33.34 20.98 -11.10
N SER A 481 34.13 19.93 -11.34
CA SER A 481 34.49 18.92 -10.33
C SER A 481 35.41 19.39 -9.20
N GLY A 482 36.11 20.53 -9.39
CA GLY A 482 37.00 21.15 -8.43
C GLY A 482 36.45 22.40 -7.73
N ALA A 483 35.26 22.86 -8.10
CA ALA A 483 34.64 24.01 -7.44
C ALA A 483 34.09 23.66 -6.05
N ALA A 484 34.02 24.68 -5.19
CA ALA A 484 33.36 24.56 -3.89
C ALA A 484 31.86 24.31 -4.08
N TRP A 485 31.26 23.59 -3.13
CA TRP A 485 29.82 23.42 -3.09
C TRP A 485 29.15 24.70 -2.60
N GLU A 486 28.21 25.19 -3.37
CA GLU A 486 27.30 26.28 -3.02
C GLU A 486 25.98 25.71 -2.53
N GLN A 487 25.51 26.18 -1.38
CA GLN A 487 24.21 25.80 -0.83
C GLN A 487 23.12 26.63 -1.51
N LEU A 488 22.29 25.99 -2.33
CA LEU A 488 21.21 26.65 -3.06
C LEU A 488 19.91 26.67 -2.25
N CYS A 489 19.63 25.58 -1.55
CA CYS A 489 18.39 25.39 -0.81
C CYS A 489 18.66 24.74 0.54
N SER A 490 18.18 25.31 1.65
CA SER A 490 18.24 24.70 2.97
C SER A 490 16.84 24.38 3.48
N GLY A 491 16.34 23.17 3.21
CA GLY A 491 15.01 22.70 3.62
C GLY A 491 13.86 23.36 2.87
N CYS A 492 14.12 23.90 1.67
CA CYS A 492 13.12 24.61 0.86
C CYS A 492 12.45 23.72 -0.20
N ALA A 493 13.12 22.64 -0.62
CA ALA A 493 12.60 21.67 -1.58
C ALA A 493 11.82 20.56 -0.87
N ASN A 494 10.87 19.93 -1.56
CA ASN A 494 10.02 18.85 -1.05
C ASN A 494 9.56 17.95 -2.22
N ASP A 495 8.93 16.81 -1.92
CA ASP A 495 8.49 15.83 -2.92
C ASP A 495 7.08 16.07 -3.47
N THR A 496 6.49 17.26 -3.26
CA THR A 496 5.14 17.54 -3.77
C THR A 496 5.16 17.73 -5.29
N ALA A 497 4.04 17.42 -5.93
CA ALA A 497 3.87 17.61 -7.37
C ALA A 497 4.06 19.07 -7.83
N ALA A 498 3.88 20.04 -6.93
CA ALA A 498 4.12 21.45 -7.23
C ALA A 498 5.60 21.84 -7.18
N SER A 499 6.46 21.00 -6.61
CA SER A 499 7.88 21.30 -6.38
C SER A 499 8.82 20.38 -7.16
N MET A 500 8.30 19.32 -7.80
CA MET A 500 9.10 18.34 -8.55
C MET A 500 8.69 18.23 -10.02
N PRO A 501 9.65 18.15 -10.97
CA PRO A 501 11.10 18.22 -10.73
C PRO A 501 11.52 19.63 -10.26
N TRP A 502 12.56 19.69 -9.45
CA TRP A 502 13.00 20.94 -8.82
C TRP A 502 13.78 21.80 -9.83
N HIS A 503 13.57 23.11 -9.79
CA HIS A 503 14.28 24.06 -10.65
C HIS A 503 15.28 24.88 -9.83
N ASP A 504 16.50 25.02 -10.34
CA ASP A 504 17.53 25.87 -9.78
C ASP A 504 17.27 27.34 -10.12
N ASP A 505 16.61 28.05 -9.22
CA ASP A 505 16.36 29.50 -9.35
C ASP A 505 17.49 30.35 -8.73
N TYR A 506 18.55 29.72 -8.22
CA TYR A 506 19.53 30.37 -7.33
C TYR A 506 20.88 30.57 -7.99
N SER A 507 21.35 29.59 -8.76
CA SER A 507 22.63 29.69 -9.46
C SER A 507 22.57 30.79 -10.52
N ALA A 508 23.63 31.60 -10.63
CA ALA A 508 23.69 32.71 -11.58
C ALA A 508 23.38 32.30 -13.03
N ALA A 509 23.83 31.12 -13.46
CA ALA A 509 23.58 30.62 -14.82
C ALA A 509 22.13 30.18 -15.08
N CYS A 510 21.33 30.02 -14.02
CA CYS A 510 19.94 29.60 -14.07
C CYS A 510 18.95 30.73 -13.72
N ALA A 511 19.37 31.68 -12.88
CA ALA A 511 18.57 32.83 -12.49
C ALA A 511 18.24 33.80 -13.64
N ASP A 512 19.10 33.86 -14.67
CA ASP A 512 18.96 34.80 -15.80
C ASP A 512 18.12 34.25 -16.98
N GLY A 513 17.57 33.03 -16.87
CA GLY A 513 16.67 32.45 -17.88
C GLY A 513 17.31 31.98 -19.20
N GLU A 514 18.63 32.10 -19.36
CA GLU A 514 19.35 31.68 -20.58
C GLU A 514 19.75 30.19 -20.63
N GLY A 515 19.18 29.34 -19.76
CA GLY A 515 19.35 27.87 -19.84
C GLY A 515 20.78 27.37 -19.58
N GLY A 516 21.59 28.12 -18.82
CA GLY A 516 23.04 27.94 -18.67
C GLY A 516 23.53 26.87 -17.70
N GLY A 517 22.75 25.83 -17.40
CA GLY A 517 23.11 24.81 -16.39
C GLY A 517 24.27 23.85 -16.76
N ALA A 518 24.84 23.95 -17.96
CA ALA A 518 25.75 22.96 -18.56
C ALA A 518 27.05 22.66 -17.79
N GLY A 519 27.41 23.46 -16.77
CA GLY A 519 28.58 23.22 -15.90
C GLY A 519 28.26 22.68 -14.49
N TYR A 520 26.98 22.61 -14.10
CA TYR A 520 26.59 22.38 -12.71
C TYR A 520 26.38 20.91 -12.37
N ALA A 521 27.07 20.44 -11.33
CA ALA A 521 26.74 19.19 -10.65
C ALA A 521 25.94 19.49 -9.39
N TYR A 522 24.85 18.75 -9.18
CA TYR A 522 23.94 18.89 -8.05
C TYR A 522 24.12 17.74 -7.06
N SER A 523 23.76 17.98 -5.80
CA SER A 523 23.68 16.97 -4.75
C SER A 523 22.56 17.36 -3.79
N VAL A 524 21.80 16.37 -3.33
CA VAL A 524 20.56 16.56 -2.55
C VAL A 524 20.63 15.72 -1.27
N ARG A 525 20.09 16.20 -0.16
CA ARG A 525 19.85 15.38 1.04
C ARG A 525 18.49 15.68 1.65
N GLY A 526 17.83 14.65 2.17
CA GLY A 526 16.57 14.81 2.91
C GLY A 526 16.80 15.32 4.33
N ARG A 527 15.78 15.96 4.91
CA ARG A 527 15.69 16.32 6.32
C ARG A 527 14.51 15.60 6.95
N SER A 528 14.71 15.02 8.13
CA SER A 528 13.66 14.30 8.83
C SER A 528 12.58 15.22 9.41
N ARG A 529 11.53 14.66 10.03
CA ARG A 529 10.51 15.44 10.75
C ARG A 529 11.08 16.32 11.86
N GLY A 530 12.19 15.91 12.49
CA GLY A 530 12.95 16.70 13.47
C GLY A 530 13.91 17.71 12.85
N GLY A 531 13.96 17.81 11.52
CA GLY A 531 14.89 18.68 10.78
C GLY A 531 16.31 18.12 10.67
N ALA A 532 16.57 16.91 11.18
CA ALA A 532 17.89 16.28 11.13
C ALA A 532 18.28 15.96 9.68
N PRO A 533 19.44 16.43 9.20
CA PRO A 533 19.85 16.20 7.82
C PRO A 533 20.38 14.78 7.62
N GLY A 534 19.95 14.15 6.53
CA GLY A 534 20.51 12.90 6.03
C GLY A 534 21.86 13.08 5.33
N SER A 535 22.31 12.02 4.66
CA SER A 535 23.52 12.05 3.83
C SER A 535 23.26 12.69 2.47
N TRP A 536 24.27 13.38 1.95
CA TRP A 536 24.24 13.91 0.58
C TRP A 536 24.24 12.78 -0.45
N SER A 537 23.43 12.94 -1.49
CA SER A 537 23.42 12.07 -2.67
C SER A 537 24.78 12.07 -3.37
N ALA A 538 25.03 11.02 -4.16
CA ALA A 538 26.06 11.09 -5.18
C ALA A 538 25.77 12.29 -6.11
N PRO A 539 26.81 13.05 -6.51
CA PRO A 539 26.60 14.22 -7.36
C PRO A 539 26.24 13.81 -8.79
N LEU A 540 25.30 14.52 -9.42
CA LEU A 540 24.93 14.32 -10.83
C LEU A 540 25.06 15.64 -11.59
N GLY A 541 25.66 15.58 -12.78
CA GLY A 541 25.87 16.74 -13.66
C GLY A 541 24.98 16.71 -14.90
N PRO A 542 25.12 17.72 -15.79
CA PRO A 542 24.18 17.99 -16.87
C PRO A 542 24.21 16.91 -17.96
N GLY A 543 23.06 16.55 -18.49
CA GLY A 543 22.92 15.42 -19.43
C GLY A 543 23.12 14.05 -18.76
N GLY A 544 23.30 14.02 -17.45
CA GLY A 544 23.29 12.82 -16.64
C GLY A 544 21.87 12.30 -16.45
N VAL A 545 21.64 11.07 -16.92
CA VAL A 545 20.48 10.25 -16.55
C VAL A 545 21.04 9.00 -15.87
N ASP A 546 20.65 8.71 -14.63
CA ASP A 546 21.02 7.40 -14.06
C ASP A 546 20.17 6.32 -14.75
N ARG A 547 20.81 5.53 -15.62
CA ARG A 547 20.19 4.43 -16.36
C ARG A 547 19.80 3.24 -15.46
N ARG A 548 20.10 3.27 -14.15
CA ARG A 548 19.59 2.29 -13.18
C ARG A 548 18.11 2.47 -12.84
N SER A 549 17.50 3.57 -13.28
CA SER A 549 16.07 3.87 -13.12
C SER A 549 15.15 3.09 -14.07
N GLY A 550 15.69 2.35 -15.04
CA GLY A 550 14.87 1.48 -15.89
C GLY A 550 14.37 0.29 -15.07
N ALA A 551 13.07 0.29 -14.73
CA ALA A 551 12.36 -0.99 -14.61
C ALA A 551 12.76 -1.84 -15.84
N PRO A 552 13.08 -3.13 -15.69
CA PRO A 552 13.44 -3.94 -16.84
C PRO A 552 12.26 -3.87 -17.82
N ALA A 553 12.42 -3.11 -18.90
CA ALA A 553 11.62 -3.32 -20.09
C ALA A 553 11.89 -4.77 -20.46
N LEU A 554 10.89 -5.63 -20.24
CA LEU A 554 10.97 -7.05 -20.55
C LEU A 554 11.38 -7.18 -22.02
N ARG A 555 12.67 -7.37 -22.27
CA ARG A 555 13.15 -7.83 -23.57
C ARG A 555 12.57 -9.22 -23.73
N GLY A 556 11.78 -9.37 -24.80
CA GLY A 556 10.96 -10.55 -25.05
C GLY A 556 11.69 -11.84 -24.76
N ALA A 557 10.98 -12.77 -24.11
CA ALA A 557 11.39 -14.16 -24.03
C ALA A 557 11.80 -14.64 -25.44
N PRO A 558 12.91 -15.41 -25.57
CA PRO A 558 13.34 -15.91 -26.85
C PRO A 558 12.21 -16.75 -27.46
N ALA A 559 11.85 -16.43 -28.71
CA ALA A 559 10.89 -17.22 -29.46
C ALA A 559 11.32 -18.70 -29.43
N PRO A 560 10.39 -19.66 -29.21
CA PRO A 560 10.74 -21.06 -29.30
C PRO A 560 11.27 -21.34 -30.71
N ARG A 561 12.50 -21.87 -30.77
CA ARG A 561 13.06 -22.40 -32.02
C ARG A 561 12.19 -23.59 -32.43
N SER A 562 11.47 -23.45 -33.52
CA SER A 562 10.86 -24.58 -34.23
C SER A 562 11.95 -25.49 -34.79
N PRO A 563 11.71 -26.81 -34.94
CA PRO A 563 12.67 -27.74 -35.55
C PRO A 563 13.05 -27.33 -36.98
#